data_AF-A0A940P2S2-F1
#
_entry.id   AF-A0A940P2S2-F1
#
_cell.length_a   1.000
_cell.length_b   1.000
_cell.length_c   1.000
_cell.angle_alpha   90.00
_cell.angle_beta   90.00
_cell.angle_gamma   90.00
#
_symmetry.space_group_name_H-M   'P 1'
#
loop_
_entity.id
_entity.type
_entity.pdbx_description
1 polymer ?
#
loop_
_entity_poly.entity_id
_entity_poly.type
_entity_poly.pdbx_seq_one_letter_code
_entity_poly.pdbx_strand_id
1 'polypeptide(L)'
;MEEHQPRNAFDIPKVFYFETGNTHTGSRKHLRYRVEPADGMLHIAVWRQDVCFEIAEDRGAIEGTAEYPVSEEGFQQMLDYLQAEFDKPCSGNG
;
A
#
# COMPACT_ATOMS: atom_id res chain seq x y z
N MET A 1 -6.38 -21.68 18.60
CA MET A 1 -6.16 -20.29 19.05
C MET A 1 -5.88 -19.50 17.79
N GLU A 2 -6.93 -19.03 17.11
CA GLU A 2 -6.76 -18.20 15.92
C GLU A 2 -6.71 -16.76 16.36
N GLU A 3 -5.49 -16.23 16.39
CA GLU A 3 -5.21 -14.83 16.65
C GLU A 3 -5.79 -14.01 15.48
N HIS A 4 -7.08 -13.69 15.62
CA HIS A 4 -7.80 -12.70 14.84
C HIS A 4 -7.21 -11.33 15.19
N GLN A 5 -6.12 -10.98 14.53
CA GLN A 5 -5.65 -9.60 14.51
C GLN A 5 -6.64 -8.75 13.70
N PRO A 6 -6.88 -7.50 14.09
CA PRO A 6 -7.95 -6.68 13.54
C PRO A 6 -7.76 -6.49 12.03
N ARG A 7 -8.83 -6.65 11.26
CA ARG A 7 -8.89 -6.24 9.84
C ARG A 7 -8.43 -4.79 9.74
N ASN A 8 -7.21 -4.56 9.27
CA ASN A 8 -6.79 -3.22 8.91
C ASN A 8 -7.74 -2.66 7.85
N ALA A 9 -7.97 -1.36 7.88
CA ALA A 9 -8.98 -0.70 7.08
C ALA A 9 -8.84 -0.97 5.56
N PHE A 10 -7.67 -1.41 5.12
CA PHE A 10 -7.29 -1.71 3.73
C PHE A 10 -7.34 -3.20 3.35
N ASP A 11 -7.83 -4.11 4.21
CA ASP A 11 -7.92 -5.57 3.94
C ASP A 11 -6.59 -6.26 3.58
N ILE A 12 -5.46 -5.63 3.94
CA ILE A 12 -4.13 -6.14 3.65
C ILE A 12 -3.86 -7.40 4.51
N PRO A 13 -3.45 -8.54 3.91
CA PRO A 13 -3.13 -9.76 4.65
C PRO A 13 -1.92 -9.58 5.60
N LYS A 14 -1.75 -10.51 6.56
CA LYS A 14 -0.68 -10.47 7.57
C LYS A 14 0.70 -10.24 6.93
N VAL A 15 1.62 -9.60 7.66
CA VAL A 15 3.04 -9.43 7.28
C VAL A 15 3.70 -10.73 6.81
N PHE A 16 3.31 -11.87 7.41
CA PHE A 16 3.72 -13.21 6.99
C PHE A 16 3.41 -13.56 5.52
N TYR A 17 2.33 -13.02 4.96
CA TYR A 17 1.97 -13.19 3.55
C TYR A 17 3.00 -12.51 2.63
N PHE A 18 3.56 -11.39 3.10
CA PHE A 18 4.62 -10.65 2.41
C PHE A 18 6.02 -11.25 2.65
N GLU A 19 6.27 -11.84 3.82
CA GLU A 19 7.50 -12.65 4.04
C GLU A 19 7.60 -13.82 3.05
N THR A 20 6.45 -14.29 2.56
CA THR A 20 6.39 -15.36 1.56
C THR A 20 6.69 -14.86 0.14
N GLY A 21 6.89 -13.55 -0.06
CA GLY A 21 7.20 -12.95 -1.37
C GLY A 21 5.96 -12.69 -2.23
N ASN A 22 4.76 -12.60 -1.64
CA ASN A 22 3.55 -12.32 -2.41
C ASN A 22 3.31 -10.82 -2.57
N THR A 23 3.23 -10.37 -3.82
CA THR A 23 2.78 -9.02 -4.16
C THR A 23 1.29 -8.88 -3.89
N HIS A 24 0.91 -7.81 -3.20
CA HIS A 24 -0.49 -7.47 -2.95
C HIS A 24 -0.82 -6.14 -3.60
N THR A 25 -1.88 -6.12 -4.40
CA THR A 25 -2.41 -4.90 -5.01
C THR A 25 -3.82 -4.66 -4.54
N GLY A 26 -4.08 -3.47 -4.02
CA GLY A 26 -5.39 -3.06 -3.55
C GLY A 26 -5.80 -1.72 -4.13
N SER A 27 -7.10 -1.47 -4.14
CA SER A 27 -7.65 -0.17 -4.52
C SER A 27 -8.70 0.25 -3.52
N ARG A 28 -8.64 1.50 -3.07
CA ARG A 28 -9.59 2.07 -2.13
C ARG A 28 -10.16 3.39 -2.66
N LYS A 29 -11.43 3.36 -3.03
CA LYS A 29 -12.12 4.46 -3.73
C LYS A 29 -11.35 4.94 -4.96
N HIS A 30 -10.64 6.07 -4.85
CA HIS A 30 -9.88 6.71 -5.93
C HIS A 30 -8.36 6.58 -5.76
N LEU A 31 -7.89 5.92 -4.70
CA LEU A 31 -6.48 5.66 -4.47
C LEU A 31 -6.20 4.18 -4.69
N ARG A 32 -5.29 3.87 -5.61
CA ARG A 32 -4.76 2.53 -5.83
C ARG A 32 -3.41 2.43 -5.13
N TYR A 33 -3.11 1.26 -4.60
CA TYR A 33 -1.85 0.98 -3.95
C TYR A 33 -1.35 -0.43 -4.29
N ARG A 34 -0.05 -0.57 -4.43
CA ARG A 34 0.65 -1.85 -4.62
C ARG A 34 1.67 -1.99 -3.51
N VAL A 35 1.73 -3.17 -2.93
CA VAL A 35 2.73 -3.56 -1.94
C VAL A 35 3.45 -4.77 -2.49
N GLU A 36 4.73 -4.61 -2.77
CA GLU A 36 5.60 -5.64 -3.31
C GLU A 36 6.72 -5.95 -2.32
N PRO A 37 6.78 -7.17 -1.77
CA PRO A 37 7.90 -7.60 -0.95
C PRO A 37 9.08 -8.03 -1.84
N ALA A 38 10.22 -7.35 -1.71
CA ALA A 38 11.49 -7.72 -2.34
C ALA A 38 12.61 -7.68 -1.30
N ASP A 39 13.43 -8.74 -1.23
CA ASP A 39 14.62 -8.80 -0.35
C ASP A 39 14.37 -8.43 1.14
N GLY A 40 13.18 -8.75 1.67
CA GLY A 40 12.81 -8.40 3.05
C GLY A 40 12.36 -6.94 3.25
N MET A 41 12.10 -6.22 2.15
CA MET A 41 11.56 -4.87 2.12
C MET A 41 10.20 -4.87 1.41
N LEU A 42 9.25 -4.12 1.95
CA LEU A 42 7.93 -3.82 1.40
C LEU A 42 8.03 -2.53 0.59
N HIS A 43 7.96 -2.66 -0.72
CA HIS A 43 7.84 -1.54 -1.64
C HIS A 43 6.36 -1.21 -1.85
N ILE A 44 5.96 -0.04 -1.38
CA ILE A 44 4.61 0.49 -1.54
C ILE A 44 4.62 1.56 -2.61
N ALA A 45 3.71 1.47 -3.56
CA ALA A 45 3.46 2.50 -4.55
C ALA A 45 1.99 2.85 -4.55
N VAL A 46 1.67 4.15 -4.59
CA VAL A 46 0.30 4.67 -4.62
C VAL A 46 0.08 5.56 -5.84
N TRP A 47 -1.09 5.42 -6.45
CA TRP A 47 -1.49 6.22 -7.61
C TRP A 47 -3.01 6.36 -7.66
N ARG A 48 -3.51 7.46 -8.22
CA ARG A 48 -4.97 7.71 -8.33
C ARG A 48 -5.56 7.38 -9.71
N GLN A 49 -4.70 7.10 -10.67
CA GLN A 49 -5.11 6.85 -12.05
C GLN A 49 -5.73 5.46 -12.21
N ASP A 50 -6.75 5.35 -13.08
CA ASP A 50 -7.41 4.08 -13.39
C ASP A 50 -6.60 3.24 -14.39
N VAL A 51 -5.32 3.02 -14.08
CA VAL A 51 -4.39 2.26 -14.91
C VAL A 51 -3.66 1.21 -14.07
N CYS A 52 -3.11 0.20 -14.75
CA CYS A 52 -2.24 -0.80 -14.12
C CYS A 52 -0.93 -0.14 -13.63
N PHE A 53 -0.29 -0.74 -12.64
CA PHE A 53 0.95 -0.22 -12.07
C PHE A 53 2.03 0.03 -13.14
N GLU A 54 2.23 -0.91 -14.05
CA GLU A 54 3.22 -0.78 -15.14
C GLU A 54 2.97 0.49 -15.99
N ILE A 55 1.70 0.78 -16.29
CA ILE A 55 1.31 1.96 -17.04
C ILE A 55 1.43 3.22 -16.18
N ALA A 56 1.14 3.13 -14.88
CA ALA A 56 1.28 4.25 -13.96
C ALA A 56 2.76 4.63 -13.80
N GLU A 57 3.64 3.65 -13.69
CA GLU A 57 5.09 3.83 -13.61
C GLU A 57 5.65 4.41 -14.91
N ASP A 58 5.33 3.81 -16.05
CA ASP A 58 5.74 4.29 -17.39
C ASP A 58 5.29 5.73 -17.66
N ARG A 59 4.09 6.10 -17.20
CA ARG A 59 3.55 7.46 -17.35
C ARG A 59 3.98 8.43 -16.26
N GLY A 60 4.74 7.99 -15.25
CA GLY A 60 5.10 8.82 -14.09
C GLY A 60 3.87 9.31 -13.29
N ALA A 61 2.82 8.51 -13.25
CA ALA A 61 1.56 8.78 -12.56
C ALA A 61 1.53 8.26 -11.11
N ILE A 62 2.65 7.70 -10.64
CA ILE A 62 2.83 7.30 -9.24
C ILE A 62 2.91 8.58 -8.41
N GLU A 63 1.95 8.80 -7.51
CA GLU A 63 1.93 9.98 -6.64
C GLU A 63 2.88 9.80 -5.46
N GLY A 64 3.09 8.56 -5.03
CA GLY A 64 3.91 8.27 -3.88
C GLY A 64 4.47 6.86 -3.89
N THR A 65 5.72 6.74 -3.46
CA THR A 65 6.38 5.46 -3.21
C THR A 65 7.00 5.49 -1.83
N ALA A 66 6.90 4.37 -1.11
CA ALA A 66 7.54 4.19 0.18
C ALA A 66 8.12 2.79 0.25
N GLU A 67 9.24 2.64 0.94
CA GLU A 67 9.88 1.34 1.18
C GLU A 67 10.07 1.17 2.68
N TYR A 68 9.56 0.07 3.21
CA TYR A 68 9.66 -0.25 4.64
C TYR A 68 10.12 -1.67 4.84
N PRO A 69 10.84 -2.00 5.91
CA PRO A 69 11.21 -3.39 6.20
C PRO A 69 9.96 -4.26 6.45
N VAL A 70 10.01 -5.54 6.05
CA VAL A 70 8.99 -6.56 6.39
C VAL A 70 9.09 -6.87 7.88
N SER A 71 8.55 -6.00 8.71
CA SER A 71 8.55 -6.09 10.17
C SER A 71 7.28 -5.44 10.72
N GLU A 72 6.93 -5.72 11.97
CA GLU A 72 5.73 -5.15 12.61
C GLU A 72 5.74 -3.61 12.56
N GLU A 73 6.91 -3.00 12.79
CA GLU A 73 7.09 -1.55 12.68
C GLU A 73 6.91 -1.02 11.25
N GLY A 74 7.43 -1.74 10.25
CA GLY A 74 7.26 -1.38 8.85
C GLY A 74 5.82 -1.52 8.37
N PHE A 75 5.10 -2.52 8.88
CA PHE A 75 3.67 -2.68 8.62
C PHE A 75 2.86 -1.51 9.17
N GLN A 76 3.16 -1.07 10.40
CA GLN A 76 2.52 0.11 11.00
C GLN A 76 2.81 1.39 10.19
N GLN A 77 4.05 1.60 9.74
CA GLN A 77 4.43 2.75 8.91
C GLN A 77 3.75 2.74 7.53
N MET A 78 3.67 1.57 6.89
CA MET A 78 2.93 1.40 5.63
C MET A 78 1.47 1.82 5.78
N LEU A 79 0.81 1.41 6.87
CA LEU A 79 -0.58 1.74 7.12
C LEU A 79 -0.77 3.24 7.35
N ASP A 80 0.12 3.86 8.13
CA ASP A 80 0.13 5.30 8.37
C ASP A 80 0.31 6.07 7.04
N TYR A 81 1.24 5.61 6.20
CA TYR A 81 1.47 6.17 4.87
C TYR A 81 0.23 6.08 3.97
N LEU A 82 -0.38 4.88 3.85
CA LEU A 82 -1.61 4.69 3.08
C LEU A 82 -2.77 5.53 3.61
N GLN A 83 -2.87 5.67 4.94
CA GLN A 83 -3.88 6.49 5.59
C GLN A 83 -3.67 7.97 5.28
N ALA A 84 -2.43 8.47 5.32
CA ALA A 84 -2.08 9.84 4.99
C ALA A 84 -2.32 10.17 3.51
N GLU A 85 -2.00 9.25 2.59
CA GLU A 85 -2.25 9.42 1.15
C GLU A 85 -3.74 9.34 0.81
N PHE A 86 -4.51 8.56 1.57
CA PHE A 86 -5.97 8.52 1.47
C PHE A 86 -6.61 9.77 2.07
N ASP A 87 -6.11 10.23 3.22
CA ASP A 87 -6.62 11.41 3.92
C ASP A 87 -6.34 12.68 3.14
N LYS A 88 -5.17 12.76 2.47
CA LYS A 88 -4.78 13.83 1.53
C LYS A 88 -5.99 14.14 0.65
N PRO A 89 -6.77 15.18 0.98
CA PRO A 89 -7.95 15.48 0.23
C PRO A 89 -7.42 15.99 -1.11
N CYS A 90 -7.95 15.45 -2.22
CA CYS A 90 -7.87 16.19 -3.47
C CYS A 90 -8.34 17.60 -3.15
N SER A 91 -7.47 18.59 -3.27
CA SER A 91 -7.76 19.95 -2.85
C SER A 91 -8.94 20.46 -3.68
N GLY A 92 -10.12 20.35 -3.10
CA GLY A 92 -11.41 20.67 -3.67
C GLY A 92 -12.29 21.11 -2.50
N ASN A 93 -12.06 22.35 -2.06
CA ASN A 93 -13.04 23.07 -1.26
C ASN A 93 -14.35 23.15 -2.06
N GLY A 94 -15.46 22.86 -1.40
CA GLY A 94 -16.81 23.01 -1.93
C GLY A 94 -17.84 22.72 -0.87
#